data_AF-A0A7X0AZH2-F1
#
_entry.id   AF-A0A7X0AZH2-F1
#
_cell.length_a   1.000
_cell.length_b   1.000
_cell.length_c   1.000
_cell.angle_alpha   90.00
_cell.angle_beta   90.00
_cell.angle_gamma   90.00
#
_symmetry.space_group_name_H-M   'P 1'
#
loop_
_entity.id
_entity.type
_entity.pdbx_description
1 polymer ?
#
loop_
_entity_poly.entity_id
_entity_poly.type
_entity_poly.pdbx_seq_one_letter_code
_entity_poly.pdbx_strand_id
1 'polypeptide(L)'
;MAAGQLSYFRGRWPEEVVPEGFPEWMLYEVDRDGDNVLRWVEVFTDGKIERNSVSLEEQWGASCPSLLDSSFEEIIGMSVVHPILKADFEALWNQGVDTPFWEVGKPR
;
A
#
# COMPACT_ATOMS: atom_id res chain seq x y z
N MET A 1 -11.14 8.30 -17.53
CA MET A 1 -11.28 8.69 -16.12
C MET A 1 -10.28 9.80 -15.89
N ALA A 2 -10.68 10.91 -15.26
CA ALA A 2 -9.71 11.93 -14.88
C ALA A 2 -8.67 11.25 -13.98
N ALA A 3 -7.38 11.47 -14.24
CA ALA A 3 -6.37 11.01 -13.30
C ALA A 3 -6.55 11.84 -12.04
N GLY A 4 -7.14 11.24 -11.01
CA GLY A 4 -7.22 11.86 -9.69
C GLY A 4 -5.82 12.21 -9.20
N GLN A 5 -5.74 13.19 -8.30
CA GLN A 5 -4.44 13.62 -7.80
C GLN A 5 -3.79 12.51 -6.96
N LEU A 6 -2.78 11.84 -7.52
CA LEU A 6 -2.01 10.82 -6.80
C LEU A 6 -1.00 11.46 -5.85
N SER A 7 -0.97 10.96 -4.62
CA SER A 7 0.03 11.31 -3.61
C SER A 7 0.68 10.07 -3.05
N TYR A 8 1.94 10.21 -2.63
CA TYR A 8 2.76 9.11 -2.14
C TYR A 8 3.21 9.39 -0.72
N PHE A 9 3.06 8.39 0.14
CA PHE A 9 3.36 8.51 1.56
C PHE A 9 4.21 7.32 2.04
N ARG A 10 4.97 7.54 3.10
CA ARG A 10 5.58 6.47 3.89
C ARG A 10 5.35 6.67 5.38
N GLY A 11 5.11 5.59 6.10
CA GLY A 11 5.08 5.53 7.56
C GLY A 11 6.13 4.53 8.05
N ARG A 12 6.72 4.81 9.20
CA ARG A 12 7.59 3.85 9.91
C ARG A 12 6.80 3.19 11.02
N TRP A 13 7.11 1.94 11.31
CA TRP A 13 6.73 1.32 12.58
C TRP A 13 7.14 2.24 13.75
N PRO A 14 6.22 2.52 14.70
CA PRO A 14 6.44 3.60 15.68
C PRO A 14 7.41 3.21 16.80
N GLU A 15 7.46 1.93 17.20
CA GLU A 15 8.39 1.45 18.21
C GLU A 15 9.80 1.20 17.64
N GLU A 16 10.81 1.30 18.51
CA GLU A 16 12.22 1.03 18.15
C GLU A 16 12.46 -0.43 17.75
N VAL A 17 11.72 -1.37 18.36
CA VAL A 17 11.79 -2.79 18.07
C VAL A 17 10.57 -3.19 17.25
N VAL A 18 10.80 -3.55 16.00
CA VAL A 18 9.76 -4.08 15.10
C VAL A 18 9.55 -5.57 15.44
N PRO A 19 8.32 -5.99 15.74
CA PRO A 19 8.02 -7.41 15.97
C PRO A 19 8.34 -8.26 14.73
N GLU A 20 8.71 -9.52 14.94
CA GLU A 20 8.99 -10.45 13.84
C GLU A 20 7.75 -10.63 12.94
N GLY A 21 7.95 -10.58 11.63
CA GLY A 21 6.88 -10.70 10.64
C GLY A 21 6.08 -9.42 10.42
N PHE A 22 6.49 -8.28 11.01
CA PHE A 22 5.90 -6.97 10.73
C PHE A 22 6.84 -6.11 9.89
N PRO A 23 6.28 -5.26 9.00
CA PRO A 23 7.07 -4.34 8.20
C PRO A 23 7.64 -3.21 9.05
N GLU A 24 8.89 -2.83 8.80
CA GLU A 24 9.46 -1.61 9.37
C GLU A 24 8.89 -0.37 8.68
N TRP A 25 8.65 -0.45 7.37
CA TRP A 25 8.09 0.66 6.59
C TRP A 25 6.88 0.23 5.79
N MET A 26 5.87 1.11 5.79
CA MET A 26 4.70 1.05 4.93
C MET A 26 4.75 2.22 3.97
N LEU A 27 4.60 1.98 2.67
CA LEU A 27 4.48 3.02 1.67
C LEU A 27 3.13 2.90 0.95
N TYR A 28 2.55 4.04 0.60
CA TYR A 28 1.22 4.11 0.00
C TYR A 28 1.20 5.01 -1.23
N GLU A 29 0.53 4.57 -2.28
CA GLU A 29 0.01 5.42 -3.35
C GLU A 29 -1.48 5.65 -3.11
N VAL A 30 -1.87 6.91 -2.96
CA VAL A 30 -3.23 7.30 -2.58
C VAL A 30 -3.83 8.18 -3.66
N ASP A 31 -5.03 7.83 -4.12
CA ASP A 31 -5.88 8.75 -4.88
C ASP A 31 -6.53 9.74 -3.91
N ARG A 32 -6.14 11.02 -3.99
CA ARG A 32 -6.59 12.04 -3.05
C ARG A 32 -8.03 12.48 -3.25
N ASP A 33 -8.59 12.29 -4.45
CA ASP A 33 -9.96 12.72 -4.72
C ASP A 33 -10.98 11.76 -4.06
N GLY A 34 -10.64 10.46 -4.03
CA GLY A 34 -11.45 9.43 -3.37
C GLY A 34 -10.93 8.99 -1.99
N ASP A 35 -9.77 9.48 -1.55
CA ASP A 35 -9.00 9.03 -0.39
C ASP A 35 -8.80 7.49 -0.33
N ASN A 36 -8.55 6.91 -1.50
CA ASN A 36 -8.39 5.46 -1.69
C ASN A 36 -6.92 5.07 -1.79
N VAL A 37 -6.54 3.97 -1.14
CA VAL A 37 -5.20 3.39 -1.30
C VAL A 37 -5.19 2.47 -2.51
N LEU A 38 -4.45 2.85 -3.55
CA LEU A 38 -4.38 2.09 -4.80
C LEU A 38 -3.27 1.06 -4.81
N ARG A 39 -2.13 1.39 -4.19
CA ARG A 39 -0.97 0.52 -4.03
C ARG A 39 -0.34 0.70 -2.67
N TRP A 40 0.23 -0.39 -2.14
CA TRP A 40 1.13 -0.31 -0.99
C TRP A 40 2.39 -1.14 -1.21
N VAL A 41 3.44 -0.77 -0.48
CA VAL A 41 4.70 -1.52 -0.36
C VAL A 41 5.06 -1.66 1.11
N GLU A 42 5.41 -2.87 1.51
CA GLU A 42 5.94 -3.22 2.83
C GLU A 42 7.44 -3.50 2.72
N VAL A 43 8.22 -2.91 3.61
CA VAL A 43 9.65 -3.18 3.74
C VAL A 43 9.92 -3.76 5.12
N PHE A 44 10.44 -4.98 5.16
CA PHE A 44 10.72 -5.72 6.39
C PHE A 44 12.18 -5.53 6.82
N THR A 45 12.46 -5.80 8.10
CA THR A 45 13.80 -5.64 8.69
C THR A 45 14.85 -6.60 8.12
N ASP A 46 14.41 -7.71 7.53
CA ASP A 46 15.27 -8.68 6.82
C ASP A 46 15.55 -8.29 5.36
N GLY A 47 15.01 -7.14 4.91
CA GLY A 47 15.15 -6.64 3.54
C GLY A 47 14.13 -7.22 2.55
N LYS A 48 13.20 -8.07 3.00
CA LYS A 48 12.06 -8.49 2.18
C LYS A 48 11.21 -7.28 1.83
N ILE A 49 10.73 -7.25 0.59
CA ILE A 49 9.80 -6.24 0.10
C ILE A 49 8.57 -6.94 -0.46
N GLU A 50 7.41 -6.64 0.12
CA GLU A 50 6.12 -7.10 -0.37
C GLU A 50 5.34 -5.93 -0.96
N ARG A 51 4.49 -6.22 -1.94
CA ARG A 51 3.68 -5.19 -2.58
C ARG A 51 2.30 -5.71 -2.92
N ASN A 52 1.37 -4.78 -3.00
CA ASN A 52 0.02 -5.07 -3.45
C ASN A 52 -0.61 -3.87 -4.14
N SER A 53 -1.60 -4.12 -5.00
CA SER A 53 -2.36 -3.09 -5.71
C SER A 53 -3.80 -3.51 -5.87
N VAL A 54 -4.69 -2.53 -6.02
CA VAL A 54 -6.07 -2.77 -6.48
C VAL A 54 -6.08 -3.70 -7.70
N SER A 55 -5.23 -3.45 -8.70
CA SER A 55 -5.17 -4.30 -9.91
C SER A 55 -4.73 -5.74 -9.63
N LEU A 56 -3.93 -5.98 -8.58
CA LEU A 56 -3.58 -7.33 -8.15
C LEU A 56 -4.76 -8.02 -7.46
N GLU A 57 -5.54 -7.29 -6.65
CA GLU A 57 -6.73 -7.86 -6.01
C GLU A 57 -7.86 -8.12 -7.00
N GLU A 58 -8.03 -7.26 -8.00
CA GLU A 58 -9.06 -7.40 -9.04
C GLU A 58 -8.75 -8.49 -10.08
N GLN A 59 -7.58 -9.16 -9.99
CA GLN A 59 -7.14 -10.15 -10.99
C GLN A 59 -8.10 -11.34 -11.12
N TRP A 60 -8.93 -11.59 -10.08
CA TRP A 60 -9.93 -12.66 -10.06
C TRP A 60 -11.37 -12.17 -10.34
N GLY A 61 -11.54 -10.93 -10.79
CA GLY A 61 -12.80 -10.39 -11.30
C GLY A 61 -13.74 -9.79 -10.24
N ALA A 62 -13.31 -9.70 -8.98
CA ALA A 62 -13.99 -8.91 -7.95
C ALA A 62 -13.47 -7.47 -7.97
N SER A 63 -14.36 -6.48 -7.79
CA SER A 63 -13.94 -5.08 -7.77
C SER A 63 -13.35 -4.70 -6.41
N CYS A 64 -12.22 -4.00 -6.43
CA CYS A 64 -11.51 -3.51 -5.26
C CYS A 64 -11.31 -1.99 -5.37
N PRO A 65 -12.17 -1.16 -4.75
CA PRO A 65 -12.03 0.29 -4.88
C PRO A 65 -10.80 0.86 -4.13
N SER A 66 -10.36 0.18 -3.07
CA SER A 66 -9.24 0.58 -2.21
C SER A 66 -8.67 -0.66 -1.52
N LEU A 67 -7.37 -0.64 -1.23
CA LEU A 67 -6.70 -1.66 -0.40
C LEU A 67 -6.99 -1.52 1.10
N LEU A 68 -7.71 -0.47 1.48
CA LEU A 68 -8.23 -0.27 2.83
C LEU A 68 -9.76 -0.28 2.82
N ASP A 69 -10.36 -0.83 3.87
CA ASP A 69 -11.82 -0.88 4.05
C ASP A 69 -12.46 0.48 4.37
N SER A 70 -11.65 1.51 4.64
CA SER A 70 -12.08 2.91 4.81
C SER A 70 -11.08 3.88 4.18
N SER A 71 -11.34 5.17 4.36
CA SER A 71 -10.47 6.26 3.92
C SER A 71 -9.06 6.18 4.51
N PHE A 72 -8.06 6.53 3.71
CA PHE A 72 -6.66 6.52 4.13
C PHE A 72 -6.41 7.43 5.35
N GLU A 73 -7.03 8.61 5.38
CA GLU A 73 -6.89 9.55 6.48
C GLU A 73 -7.46 9.01 7.80
N GLU A 74 -8.56 8.26 7.76
CA GLU A 74 -9.17 7.67 8.95
C GLU A 74 -8.35 6.50 9.50
N ILE A 75 -7.89 5.58 8.64
CA ILE A 75 -7.22 4.35 9.07
C ILE A 75 -5.76 4.61 9.44
N ILE A 76 -5.04 5.34 8.60
CA ILE A 76 -3.60 5.54 8.78
C ILE A 76 -3.33 6.81 9.58
N GLY A 77 -4.04 7.88 9.30
CA GLY A 77 -3.79 9.19 9.92
C GLY A 77 -2.61 9.91 9.27
N MET A 78 -2.84 11.14 8.82
CA MET A 78 -1.83 11.94 8.13
C MET A 78 -0.66 12.38 9.03
N SER A 79 -0.77 12.24 10.36
CA SER A 79 0.27 12.61 11.33
C SER A 79 1.38 11.57 11.50
N VAL A 80 1.15 10.33 11.08
CA VAL A 80 2.11 9.21 11.23
C VAL A 80 2.79 8.82 9.92
N VAL A 81 2.46 9.53 8.83
CA VAL A 81 3.06 9.34 7.52
C VAL A 81 3.70 10.63 7.01
N HIS A 82 4.66 10.49 6.12
CA HIS A 82 5.36 11.58 5.48
C HIS A 82 5.24 11.47 3.96
N PRO A 83 5.08 12.60 3.24
CA PRO A 83 5.06 12.59 1.79
C PRO A 83 6.43 12.16 1.25
N ILE A 84 6.42 11.39 0.16
CA ILE A 84 7.61 10.96 -0.57
C ILE A 84 7.45 11.26 -2.05
N LEU A 85 8.55 11.14 -2.80
CA LEU A 85 8.48 11.24 -4.25
C LEU A 85 7.91 9.96 -4.83
N LYS A 86 7.16 10.09 -5.93
CA LYS A 86 6.74 8.96 -6.76
C LYS A 86 7.92 8.05 -7.10
N ALA A 87 9.07 8.63 -7.47
CA ALA A 87 10.25 7.86 -7.86
C ALA A 87 10.75 6.93 -6.76
N ASP A 88 10.69 7.37 -5.49
CA ASP A 88 11.11 6.55 -4.34
C ASP A 88 10.15 5.38 -4.13
N PHE A 89 8.85 5.63 -4.27
CA PHE A 89 7.82 4.59 -4.22
C PHE A 89 8.04 3.56 -5.34
N GLU A 90 8.16 4.00 -6.59
CA GLU A 90 8.30 3.11 -7.75
C GLU A 90 9.59 2.28 -7.70
N ALA A 91 10.67 2.83 -7.13
CA ALA A 91 11.92 2.10 -6.94
C ALA A 91 11.73 0.87 -6.05
N LEU A 92 10.97 0.98 -4.95
CA LEU A 92 10.67 -0.13 -4.06
C LEU A 92 9.57 -1.03 -4.66
N TRP A 93 8.56 -0.45 -5.29
CA TRP A 93 7.51 -1.18 -6.01
C TRP A 93 8.11 -2.19 -7.00
N ASN A 94 9.10 -1.78 -7.80
CA ASN A 94 9.73 -2.65 -8.79
C ASN A 94 10.56 -3.79 -8.19
N GLN A 95 10.93 -3.70 -6.91
CA GLN A 95 11.66 -4.74 -6.17
C GLN A 95 10.73 -5.68 -5.41
N GLY A 96 9.49 -5.26 -5.13
CA GLY A 96 8.55 -6.00 -4.30
C GLY A 96 7.98 -7.25 -4.97
N VAL A 97 7.66 -8.24 -4.12
CA VAL A 97 6.95 -9.46 -4.51
C VAL A 97 5.45 -9.26 -4.37
N ASP A 98 4.68 -9.66 -5.39
CA ASP A 98 3.21 -9.57 -5.38
C ASP A 98 2.63 -10.43 -4.25
N THR A 99 1.89 -9.78 -3.34
CA THR A 99 1.31 -10.43 -2.17
C THR A 99 -0.17 -10.01 -2.00
N PRO A 100 -1.05 -10.36 -2.97
CA PRO A 100 -2.48 -10.10 -2.85
C PRO A 100 -3.08 -10.92 -1.70
N PHE A 101 -4.01 -10.32 -0.95
CA PHE A 101 -4.68 -10.97 0.19
C PHE A 101 -6.17 -11.21 -0.07
N TRP A 102 -6.76 -10.53 -1.05
CA TRP A 102 -8.18 -10.63 -1.33
C TRP A 102 -8.48 -11.79 -2.28
N GLU A 103 -8.69 -12.99 -1.75
CA GLU A 103 -8.95 -14.19 -2.55
C GLU A 103 -10.38 -14.30 -3.14
N VAL A 104 -11.16 -13.21 -3.16
CA VAL A 104 -12.53 -13.28 -3.67
C VAL A 104 -12.52 -13.47 -5.19
N GLY A 105 -13.24 -14.49 -5.65
CA GLY A 105 -13.30 -14.86 -7.07
C GLY A 105 -12.19 -15.82 -7.52
N LYS A 106 -11.20 -16.10 -6.66
CA LYS A 106 -10.13 -17.07 -6.95
C LYS A 106 -10.74 -18.46 -7.20
N PRO A 107 -10.45 -19.11 -8.35
CA PRO A 107 -10.92 -20.47 -8.61
C PRO A 107 -10.43 -21.42 -7.50
N ARG A 108 -11.34 -22.26 -7.01
CA ARG A 108 -11.03 -23.30 -6.02
C ARG A 108 -10.28 -24.47 -6.63
#